data_AF-A0A8D8F261-F1
#
_entry.id   AF-A0A8D8F261-F1
#
_cell.length_a   1.000
_cell.length_b   1.000
_cell.length_c   1.000
_cell.angle_alpha   90.00
_cell.angle_beta   90.00
_cell.angle_gamma   90.00
#
_symmetry.space_group_name_H-M   'P 1'
#
loop_
_entity.id
_entity.type
_entity.pdbx_description
1 polymer ?
#
loop_
_entity_poly.entity_id
_entity_poly.type
_entity_poly.pdbx_seq_one_letter_code
_entity_poly.pdbx_strand_id
1 'polypeptide(L)'
;MNRRLPATLRELSECFRSKSLDPLTFTEHTLRRASNCTKRLNAFIRIASQSALEQAEASAQRHRSGSTLGPLDGATIAVKDNFCTRNVATTCASRMLESFVPTYSATVWDRLERGGAVLVGKTNMDQFGMGSGTVDSIFGPTRNCWSESLEGERFR
;
A
#
# COMPACT_ATOMS: atom_id res chain seq x y z
N MET A 1 -11.30 -21.06 10.09
CA MET A 1 -10.14 -20.14 10.01
C MET A 1 -10.63 -18.80 9.46
N ASN A 2 -11.25 -17.97 10.32
CA ASN A 2 -11.89 -16.72 9.91
C ASN A 2 -10.85 -15.62 9.63
N ARG A 3 -10.20 -15.66 8.46
CA ARG A 3 -9.35 -14.55 7.96
C ARG A 3 -10.21 -13.50 7.25
N ARG A 4 -11.10 -12.83 7.98
CA ARG A 4 -11.72 -11.58 7.48
C ARG A 4 -10.72 -10.43 7.75
N LEU A 5 -10.49 -9.58 6.76
CA LEU A 5 -9.72 -8.34 6.91
C LEU A 5 -10.38 -7.51 8.04
N PRO A 6 -9.60 -6.88 8.94
CA PRO A 6 -10.12 -6.43 10.23
C PRO A 6 -11.13 -5.27 10.16
N ALA A 7 -11.24 -4.56 9.03
CA ALA A 7 -12.28 -3.56 8.76
C ALA A 7 -12.27 -3.18 7.27
N THR A 8 -13.42 -2.79 6.74
CA THR A 8 -13.58 -2.13 5.43
C THR A 8 -13.13 -0.67 5.52
N LEU A 9 -12.88 -0.02 4.37
CA LEU A 9 -12.55 1.41 4.33
C LEU A 9 -13.64 2.30 4.96
N ARG A 10 -14.91 1.90 4.83
CA ARG A 10 -16.05 2.59 5.45
C ARG A 10 -15.96 2.53 6.97
N GLU A 11 -15.81 1.32 7.51
CA GLU A 11 -15.70 1.10 8.96
C GLU A 11 -14.47 1.82 9.53
N LEU A 12 -13.33 1.80 8.82
CA LEU A 12 -12.15 2.57 9.24
C LEU A 12 -12.42 4.08 9.30
N SER A 13 -13.09 4.63 8.29
CA SER A 13 -13.48 6.05 8.25
C SER A 13 -14.37 6.43 9.43
N GLU A 14 -15.33 5.56 9.78
CA GLU A 14 -16.21 5.73 10.93
C GLU A 14 -15.47 5.61 12.27
N CYS A 15 -14.52 4.67 12.39
CA CYS A 15 -13.69 4.51 13.58
C CYS A 15 -12.78 5.73 13.81
N PHE A 16 -12.17 6.27 12.77
CA PHE A 16 -11.35 7.48 12.88
C PHE A 16 -12.20 8.70 13.26
N ARG A 17 -13.38 8.86 12.62
CA ARG A 17 -14.29 9.98 12.91
C ARG A 17 -14.84 9.94 14.34
N SER A 18 -15.19 8.74 14.83
CA SER A 18 -15.67 8.52 16.21
C SER A 18 -14.54 8.50 17.23
N LYS A 19 -13.27 8.61 16.80
CA LYS A 19 -12.06 8.54 17.65
C LYS A 19 -11.92 7.21 18.40
N SER A 20 -12.63 6.16 17.97
CA SER A 20 -12.49 4.81 18.53
C SER A 20 -11.21 4.12 18.06
N LEU A 21 -10.62 4.61 16.97
CA LEU A 21 -9.32 4.20 16.46
C LEU A 21 -8.51 5.43 16.04
N ASP A 22 -7.21 5.41 16.32
CA ASP A 22 -6.28 6.46 15.92
C ASP A 22 -5.58 6.09 14.59
N PRO A 23 -5.54 6.99 13.59
CA PRO A 23 -4.92 6.72 12.28
C PRO A 23 -3.43 6.33 12.37
N LEU A 24 -2.67 6.92 13.30
CA LEU A 24 -1.25 6.61 13.48
C LEU A 24 -1.09 5.18 14.01
N THR A 25 -1.83 4.83 15.06
CA THR A 25 -1.81 3.47 15.64
C THR A 25 -2.22 2.41 14.61
N PHE A 26 -3.25 2.69 13.80
CA PHE A 26 -3.68 1.80 12.72
C PHE A 26 -2.62 1.64 11.62
N THR A 27 -1.94 2.74 11.27
CA THR A 27 -0.86 2.74 10.28
C THR A 27 0.34 1.94 10.76
N GLU A 28 0.76 2.11 12.02
CA GLU A 28 1.84 1.32 12.62
C GLU A 28 1.54 -0.18 12.57
N HIS A 29 0.32 -0.58 12.92
CA HIS A 29 -0.11 -1.97 12.83
C HIS A 29 -0.10 -2.47 11.38
N THR A 30 -0.56 -1.65 10.43
CA THR A 30 -0.54 -1.96 8.99
C THR A 30 0.88 -2.16 8.47
N LEU A 31 1.81 -1.27 8.81
CA LEU A 31 3.22 -1.37 8.42
C LEU A 31 3.89 -2.62 9.01
N ARG A 32 3.63 -2.94 10.29
CA ARG A 32 4.13 -4.18 10.91
C ARG A 32 3.62 -5.41 10.18
N ARG A 33 2.34 -5.44 9.80
CA ARG A 33 1.74 -6.54 9.05
C ARG A 33 2.34 -6.65 7.65
N ALA A 34 2.53 -5.54 6.96
CA ALA A 34 3.12 -5.47 5.63
C ALA A 34 4.57 -6.00 5.61
N SER A 35 5.37 -5.57 6.58
CA SER A 35 6.79 -5.94 6.68
C SER A 35 7.02 -7.37 7.18
N ASN A 36 6.16 -7.89 8.07
CA ASN A 36 6.39 -9.18 8.73
C ASN A 36 5.45 -10.27 8.24
N CYS A 37 4.14 -10.03 8.30
CA CYS A 37 3.14 -11.08 8.05
C CYS A 37 2.98 -11.39 6.56
N THR A 38 3.12 -10.39 5.69
CA THR A 38 2.97 -10.56 4.24
C THR A 38 4.29 -10.75 3.49
N LYS A 39 5.43 -10.80 4.20
CA LYS A 39 6.75 -10.97 3.58
C LYS A 39 6.83 -12.26 2.74
N ARG A 40 6.23 -13.36 3.22
CA ARG A 40 6.18 -14.62 2.47
C ARG A 40 5.48 -14.50 1.11
N LEU A 41 4.54 -13.56 1.00
CA LEU A 41 3.74 -13.36 -0.21
C LEU A 41 4.49 -12.55 -1.25
N ASN A 42 5.56 -11.84 -0.87
CA ASN A 42 6.31 -10.95 -1.74
C ASN A 42 5.43 -9.90 -2.46
N ALA A 43 4.39 -9.42 -1.76
CA ALA A 43 3.37 -8.53 -2.32
C ALA A 43 3.81 -7.07 -2.48
N PHE A 44 4.93 -6.68 -1.85
CA PHE A 44 5.47 -5.32 -1.86
C PHE A 44 6.89 -5.31 -2.41
N ILE A 45 7.16 -4.40 -3.33
CA ILE A 45 8.53 -4.04 -3.74
C ILE A 45 9.15 -3.13 -2.69
N ARG A 46 8.35 -2.19 -2.16
CA ARG A 46 8.81 -1.21 -1.19
C ARG A 46 7.74 -0.93 -0.14
N ILE A 47 8.13 -0.90 1.13
CA ILE A 47 7.32 -0.35 2.21
C ILE A 47 7.74 1.10 2.45
N ALA A 48 6.77 2.00 2.58
CA ALA A 48 6.98 3.44 2.69
C ALA A 48 6.87 3.90 4.16
N SER A 49 7.52 3.19 5.10
CA SER A 49 7.29 3.33 6.54
C SER A 49 7.38 4.75 7.06
N GLN A 50 8.44 5.49 6.71
CA GLN A 50 8.63 6.86 7.20
C GLN A 50 7.52 7.80 6.72
N SER A 51 7.30 7.90 5.40
CA SER A 51 6.25 8.76 4.84
C SER A 51 4.85 8.36 5.29
N ALA A 52 4.62 7.05 5.50
CA ALA A 52 3.35 6.55 6.01
C ALA A 52 3.07 7.08 7.42
N LEU A 53 4.05 7.03 8.32
CA LEU A 53 3.91 7.53 9.69
C LEU A 53 3.71 9.05 9.71
N GLU A 54 4.46 9.80 8.90
CA GLU A 54 4.30 11.26 8.76
C GLU A 54 2.87 11.63 8.27
N GLN A 55 2.38 10.94 7.23
CA GLN A 55 1.02 11.14 6.71
C GLN A 55 -0.06 10.75 7.74
N ALA A 56 0.15 9.66 8.47
CA ALA A 56 -0.79 9.18 9.48
C ALA A 56 -0.84 10.11 10.70
N GLU A 57 0.29 10.67 11.13
CA GLU A 57 0.34 11.65 12.20
C GLU A 57 -0.38 12.94 11.81
N ALA A 58 -0.16 13.43 10.57
CA ALA A 58 -0.89 14.58 10.05
C ALA A 58 -2.41 14.30 9.98
N SER A 59 -2.81 13.09 9.58
CA SER A 59 -4.21 12.67 9.60
C SER A 59 -4.79 12.63 11.03
N ALA A 60 -4.05 12.07 11.98
CA ALA A 60 -4.48 12.02 13.38
C ALA A 60 -4.68 13.44 13.95
N GLN A 61 -3.82 14.40 13.61
CA GLN A 61 -4.00 15.81 13.98
C GLN A 61 -5.27 16.42 13.38
N ARG A 62 -5.57 16.13 12.10
CA ARG A 62 -6.81 16.59 11.44
C ARG A 62 -8.07 15.99 12.08
N HIS A 63 -8.06 14.70 12.40
CA HIS A 63 -9.16 14.04 13.13
C HIS A 63 -9.35 14.63 14.52
N ARG A 64 -8.28 14.95 15.25
CA ARG A 64 -8.36 15.60 16.57
C ARG A 64 -8.98 17.00 16.49
N SER A 65 -8.62 17.78 15.48
CA SER A 65 -9.08 19.16 15.27
C SER A 65 -10.40 19.29 14.50
N GLY A 66 -10.96 18.18 13.99
CA GLY A 66 -12.19 18.21 13.18
C GLY A 66 -12.00 18.75 11.77
N SER A 67 -10.77 18.74 11.25
CA SER A 67 -10.37 19.31 9.94
C SER A 67 -10.01 18.23 8.90
N THR A 68 -10.73 17.10 8.92
CA THR A 68 -10.47 15.95 8.03
C THR A 68 -10.59 16.32 6.55
N LEU A 69 -9.70 15.80 5.70
CA LEU A 69 -9.64 16.10 4.26
C LEU A 69 -10.70 15.37 3.42
N GLY A 70 -11.34 14.34 3.99
CA GLY A 70 -12.36 13.58 3.28
C GLY A 70 -12.59 12.18 3.87
N PRO A 71 -13.37 11.33 3.18
CA PRO A 71 -13.73 10.01 3.67
C PRO A 71 -12.56 9.03 3.79
N LEU A 72 -11.44 9.30 3.10
CA LEU A 72 -10.24 8.47 3.11
C LEU A 72 -9.10 9.04 3.96
N ASP A 73 -9.34 10.11 4.73
CA ASP A 73 -8.30 10.71 5.56
C ASP A 73 -7.84 9.73 6.65
N GLY A 74 -6.58 9.30 6.55
CA GLY A 74 -5.96 8.31 7.43
C GLY A 74 -6.07 6.86 6.92
N ALA A 75 -6.79 6.63 5.82
CA ALA A 75 -6.92 5.29 5.24
C ALA A 75 -5.58 4.83 4.64
N THR A 76 -5.15 3.62 4.99
CA THR A 76 -3.90 3.04 4.48
C THR A 76 -4.11 2.43 3.09
N ILE A 77 -3.28 2.84 2.12
CA ILE A 77 -3.38 2.42 0.73
C ILE A 77 -2.00 1.97 0.22
N ALA A 78 -1.97 0.85 -0.48
CA ALA A 78 -0.82 0.40 -1.26
C ALA A 78 -1.04 0.70 -2.74
N VAL A 79 0.01 1.11 -3.44
CA VAL A 79 -0.07 1.55 -4.85
C VAL A 79 0.77 0.65 -5.73
N LYS A 80 0.24 0.22 -6.88
CA LYS A 80 1.01 -0.61 -7.83
C LYS A 80 2.27 0.12 -8.32
N ASP A 81 3.38 -0.59 -8.45
CA ASP A 81 4.69 0.02 -8.70
C ASP A 81 4.89 0.66 -10.09
N ASN A 82 3.88 0.61 -10.95
CA ASN A 82 3.85 1.36 -12.21
C ASN A 82 3.10 2.70 -12.13
N PHE A 83 2.61 3.10 -10.95
CA PHE A 83 2.13 4.46 -10.70
C PHE A 83 3.23 5.30 -10.07
N CYS A 84 3.57 6.41 -10.72
CA CYS A 84 4.51 7.38 -10.17
C CYS A 84 3.97 7.98 -8.87
N THR A 85 4.85 8.12 -7.89
CA THR A 85 4.58 8.66 -6.56
C THR A 85 5.75 9.57 -6.24
N ARG A 86 5.52 10.89 -6.14
CA ARG A 86 6.58 11.90 -6.00
C ARG A 86 7.55 11.51 -4.88
N ASN A 87 8.85 11.57 -5.18
CA ASN A 87 9.94 11.24 -4.24
C ASN A 87 9.93 9.80 -3.70
N VAL A 88 9.19 8.90 -4.36
CA VAL A 88 9.12 7.48 -4.02
C VAL A 88 9.49 6.66 -5.26
N ALA A 89 10.53 5.82 -5.12
CA ALA A 89 10.99 4.93 -6.19
C ALA A 89 9.83 4.19 -6.86
N THR A 90 9.86 4.15 -8.19
CA THR A 90 8.84 3.55 -9.05
C THR A 90 9.57 2.75 -10.12
N THR A 91 9.62 1.43 -9.97
CA THR A 91 10.53 0.59 -10.79
C THR A 91 9.81 -0.17 -11.89
N CYS A 92 8.46 -0.18 -11.87
CA CYS A 92 7.65 -1.06 -12.73
C CYS A 92 8.09 -2.53 -12.67
N ALA A 93 8.61 -2.97 -11.51
CA ALA A 93 9.24 -4.28 -11.34
C ALA A 93 10.35 -4.60 -12.38
N SER A 94 11.06 -3.57 -12.85
CA SER A 94 12.10 -3.68 -13.89
C SER A 94 13.43 -3.11 -13.43
N ARG A 95 14.52 -3.78 -13.84
CA ARG A 95 15.90 -3.29 -13.62
C ARG A 95 16.15 -1.99 -14.37
N MET A 96 15.42 -1.74 -15.46
CA MET A 96 15.50 -0.50 -16.23
C MET A 96 15.20 0.75 -15.40
N LEU A 97 14.29 0.65 -14.42
CA LEU A 97 13.84 1.78 -13.61
C LEU A 97 14.18 1.60 -12.13
N GLU A 98 15.14 0.73 -11.79
CA GLU A 98 15.52 0.43 -10.41
C GLU A 98 15.92 1.69 -9.62
N SER A 99 16.58 2.64 -10.28
CA SER A 99 16.99 3.92 -9.68
C SER A 99 16.05 5.10 -9.99
N PHE A 100 14.87 4.85 -10.57
CA PHE A 100 13.94 5.91 -10.95
C PHE A 100 13.14 6.42 -9.75
N VAL A 101 13.37 7.68 -9.39
CA VAL A 101 12.59 8.41 -8.38
C VAL A 101 11.86 9.56 -9.08
N PRO A 102 10.53 9.45 -9.31
CA PRO A 102 9.79 10.45 -10.04
C PRO A 102 9.65 11.75 -9.26
N THR A 103 9.76 12.88 -9.97
CA THR A 103 9.51 14.24 -9.47
C THR A 103 8.04 14.64 -9.60
N TYR A 104 7.13 13.68 -9.83
CA TYR A 104 5.70 13.89 -9.95
C TYR A 104 4.92 12.67 -9.45
N SER A 105 3.64 12.87 -9.19
CA SER A 105 2.70 11.82 -8.80
C SER A 105 1.74 11.54 -9.96
N ALA A 106 1.35 10.29 -10.14
CA ALA A 106 0.23 9.93 -10.99
C ALA A 106 -1.06 10.57 -10.44
N THR A 107 -1.96 11.03 -11.32
CA THR A 107 -3.20 11.72 -10.94
C THR A 107 -4.04 10.93 -9.94
N VAL A 108 -4.07 9.61 -10.05
CA VAL A 108 -4.80 8.74 -9.11
C VAL A 108 -4.23 8.79 -7.70
N TRP A 109 -2.89 8.77 -7.56
CA TRP A 109 -2.24 8.89 -6.26
C TRP A 109 -2.39 10.31 -5.71
N ASP A 110 -2.18 11.33 -6.54
CA ASP A 110 -2.33 12.75 -6.15
C ASP A 110 -3.73 13.04 -5.58
N ARG A 111 -4.80 12.46 -6.15
CA ARG A 111 -6.16 12.57 -5.60
C ARG A 111 -6.33 11.87 -4.25
N LEU A 112 -5.73 10.68 -4.07
CA LEU A 112 -5.78 9.95 -2.81
C LEU A 112 -5.01 10.68 -1.70
N GLU A 113 -3.80 11.14 -2.01
CA GLU A 113 -2.94 11.91 -1.11
C GLU A 113 -3.60 13.21 -0.67
N ARG A 114 -4.21 13.97 -1.59
CA ARG A 114 -5.00 15.17 -1.26
C ARG A 114 -6.23 14.86 -0.40
N GLY A 115 -6.79 13.66 -0.51
CA GLY A 115 -7.87 13.16 0.34
C GLY A 115 -7.40 12.69 1.72
N GLY A 116 -6.11 12.78 2.02
CA GLY A 116 -5.51 12.38 3.30
C GLY A 116 -5.16 10.90 3.42
N ALA A 117 -5.15 10.14 2.30
CA ALA A 117 -4.75 8.74 2.34
C ALA A 117 -3.26 8.57 2.70
N VAL A 118 -2.95 7.45 3.34
CA VAL A 118 -1.61 7.10 3.83
C VAL A 118 -0.98 6.05 2.93
N LEU A 119 0.19 6.33 2.35
CA LEU A 119 0.91 5.40 1.48
C LEU A 119 1.61 4.32 2.29
N VAL A 120 1.14 3.07 2.24
CA VAL A 120 1.82 1.93 2.88
C VAL A 120 3.07 1.53 2.10
N GLY A 121 3.01 1.57 0.77
CA GLY A 121 4.10 1.06 -0.06
C GLY A 121 3.74 0.87 -1.52
N LYS A 122 4.72 0.38 -2.29
CA LYS A 122 4.60 0.03 -3.70
C LYS A 122 4.45 -1.48 -3.84
N THR A 123 3.33 -1.93 -4.44
CA THR A 123 3.05 -3.37 -4.59
C THR A 123 3.83 -3.97 -5.76
N ASN A 124 4.16 -5.25 -5.62
CA ASN A 124 4.80 -6.02 -6.68
C ASN A 124 3.86 -6.22 -7.89
N MET A 125 4.45 -6.52 -9.03
CA MET A 125 3.76 -6.67 -10.32
C MET A 125 4.66 -7.36 -11.34
N ASP A 126 4.10 -7.89 -12.43
CA ASP A 126 4.91 -8.26 -13.59
C ASP A 126 5.63 -7.04 -14.16
N GLN A 127 6.82 -7.30 -14.72
CA GLN A 127 7.66 -6.26 -15.29
C GLN A 127 6.88 -5.44 -16.35
N PHE A 128 6.86 -4.11 -16.17
CA PHE A 128 6.11 -3.17 -17.02
C PHE A 128 4.61 -3.45 -17.18
N GLY A 129 4.03 -4.32 -16.33
CA GLY A 129 2.63 -4.73 -16.41
C GLY A 129 2.37 -5.76 -17.50
N MET A 130 3.42 -6.41 -18.02
CA MET A 130 3.34 -7.44 -19.04
C MET A 130 3.32 -8.81 -18.38
N GLY A 131 2.12 -9.33 -18.11
CA GLY A 131 1.92 -10.62 -17.45
C GLY A 131 0.63 -10.64 -16.64
N SER A 132 0.23 -11.85 -16.25
CA SER A 132 -1.00 -12.10 -15.49
C SER A 132 -0.77 -12.88 -14.19
N GLY A 133 0.51 -13.13 -13.84
CA GLY A 133 0.89 -14.00 -12.72
C GLY A 133 1.74 -13.33 -11.65
N THR A 134 2.30 -12.15 -11.91
CA THR A 134 3.34 -11.51 -11.09
C THR A 134 4.52 -12.45 -10.85
N VAL A 135 5.00 -13.09 -11.92
CA VAL A 135 6.12 -14.06 -11.89
C VAL A 135 7.39 -13.50 -12.52
N ASP A 136 7.27 -12.48 -13.38
CA ASP A 136 8.39 -11.91 -14.14
C ASP A 136 8.99 -10.66 -13.47
N SER A 137 8.60 -10.37 -12.23
CA SER A 137 9.17 -9.29 -11.43
C SER A 137 10.65 -9.53 -11.15
N ILE A 138 11.49 -8.50 -11.27
CA ILE A 138 12.90 -8.58 -10.83
C ILE A 138 13.04 -8.80 -9.31
N PHE A 139 11.98 -8.54 -8.55
CA PHE A 139 11.91 -8.75 -7.11
C PHE A 139 11.40 -10.15 -6.74
N GLY A 140 11.21 -11.01 -7.73
CA GLY A 140 10.69 -12.36 -7.58
C GLY A 140 9.17 -12.44 -7.57
N PRO A 141 8.60 -13.66 -7.64
CA PRO A 141 7.17 -13.85 -7.82
C PRO A 141 6.37 -13.46 -6.56
N THR A 142 5.16 -12.93 -6.74
CA THR A 142 4.17 -12.82 -5.66
C THR A 142 3.47 -14.16 -5.47
N ARG A 143 3.22 -14.57 -4.22
CA ARG A 143 2.49 -15.81 -3.90
C ARG A 143 1.04 -15.52 -3.56
N ASN A 144 0.16 -16.44 -3.94
CA ASN A 144 -1.25 -16.38 -3.62
C ASN A 144 -1.48 -16.64 -2.12
N CYS A 145 -2.31 -15.83 -1.46
CA CYS A 145 -2.56 -15.94 -0.01
C CYS A 145 -3.49 -17.11 0.39
N TRP A 146 -4.12 -17.76 -0.60
CA TRP A 146 -4.99 -18.93 -0.45
C TRP A 146 -4.31 -20.25 -0.83
N SER A 147 -3.26 -20.19 -1.66
CA SER A 147 -2.46 -21.35 -2.09
C SER A 147 -1.01 -20.91 -2.29
N GLU A 148 -0.08 -21.47 -1.51
CA GLU A 148 1.34 -21.10 -1.57
C GLU A 148 2.14 -21.96 -2.56
N SER A 149 1.55 -23.06 -3.04
CA SER A 149 2.18 -23.99 -3.99
C SER A 149 2.12 -23.43 -5.41
N LEU A 150 3.27 -23.42 -6.08
CA LEU A 150 3.37 -23.21 -7.52
C LEU A 150 3.46 -24.56 -8.27
N GLU A 151 3.48 -25.68 -7.55
CA GLU A 151 3.55 -27.02 -8.13
C GLU A 151 2.16 -27.47 -8.59
N GLY A 152 2.04 -27.81 -9.88
CA GLY A 152 0.82 -28.36 -10.48
C GLY A 152 -0.15 -27.36 -11.12
N GLU A 153 0.17 -26.06 -11.19
CA GLU A 153 -0.79 -25.06 -11.66
C GLU A 153 -0.75 -24.79 -13.18
N ARG A 154 -1.89 -25.15 -13.79
CA ARG A 154 -2.39 -24.96 -15.17
C ARG A 154 -2.45 -23.53 -15.72
N PHE A 155 -1.98 -22.54 -14.98
CA PHE A 155 -2.18 -21.10 -15.28
C PHE A 155 -0.88 -20.32 -15.49
N ARG A 156 0.21 -21.04 -15.81
CA ARG A 156 1.24 -20.51 -16.69
C ARG A 156 0.89 -20.83 -18.13
#